data_AF-A0A1A6FKC1-F1
#
_entry.id   AF-A0A1A6FKC1-F1
#
_cell.length_a   1.000
_cell.length_b   1.000
_cell.length_c   1.000
_cell.angle_alpha   90.00
_cell.angle_beta   90.00
_cell.angle_gamma   90.00
#
_symmetry.space_group_name_H-M   'P 1'
#
loop_
_entity.id
_entity.type
_entity.pdbx_description
1 polymer ?
#
loop_
_entity_poly.entity_id
_entity_poly.type
_entity_poly.pdbx_seq_one_letter_code
_entity_poly.pdbx_strand_id
1 'polypeptide(L)'
;MRPNIARAVFVLLLLTSILLLALGWLAAGSSPPMRATLYGLHVSLGVLASAALLAAIVLRIVAPPPPYPAHWPRWRRAIGGLSELLIYLALIGLVATGALWAAYSGAALHVFGAPLPVSDLADPPLAQALGPLGDIARAFDVGATPTSDALLAGHRWLSFLLAAAIIAHLAAGAPSRFRAQRAALSAALVVTDAPAPGATGLASHMRLLGWAQFWIQIAIALASGVLLQFSTSGRAFSPSVSGFGDAIYWSFYAFLLLCVATALAYCYTRAARRVAARADYFDEGRGHASWLLTAGLAIGLAGTLISFIGLSLSISLLIAKTVSQPPGIAITDPSKIIRALDVFILLVNFALLLAHFVGTGVAAWLAAGASRARFRSIAARLPLAKSA
;
A
#
# COMPACT_ATOMS: atom_id res chain seq x y z
N MET A 1 17.15 -0.65 10.01
CA MET A 1 15.96 -1.18 9.28
C MET A 1 15.10 -0.05 8.75
N ARG A 2 14.74 0.91 9.61
CA ARG A 2 14.00 2.13 9.32
C ARG A 2 14.32 2.84 7.98
N PRO A 3 15.58 3.13 7.60
CA PRO A 3 15.86 3.85 6.34
C PRO A 3 15.63 3.03 5.07
N ASN A 4 15.65 1.70 5.14
CA ASN A 4 15.42 0.86 3.95
C ASN A 4 13.93 0.73 3.61
N ILE A 5 13.08 0.67 4.64
CA ILE A 5 11.62 0.61 4.47
C ILE A 5 11.13 1.97 3.99
N ALA A 6 11.56 3.06 4.64
CA ALA A 6 11.27 4.42 4.19
C ALA A 6 11.72 4.66 2.74
N ARG A 7 12.90 4.16 2.35
CA ARG A 7 13.36 4.21 0.95
C ARG A 7 12.48 3.38 0.01
N ALA A 8 12.15 2.14 0.37
CA ALA A 8 11.35 1.27 -0.48
C ALA A 8 9.95 1.87 -0.71
N VAL A 9 9.33 2.39 0.35
CA VAL A 9 8.04 3.08 0.28
C VAL A 9 8.14 4.35 -0.56
N PHE A 10 9.20 5.15 -0.40
CA PHE A 10 9.40 6.34 -1.23
C PHE A 10 9.63 6.01 -2.71
N VAL A 11 10.39 4.96 -3.01
CA VAL A 11 10.59 4.49 -4.39
C VAL A 11 9.29 3.96 -4.99
N LEU A 12 8.53 3.19 -4.20
CA LEU A 12 7.21 2.73 -4.62
C LEU A 12 6.30 3.93 -4.93
N LEU A 13 6.26 4.92 -4.04
CA LEU A 13 5.50 6.16 -4.22
C LEU A 13 5.90 6.88 -5.50
N LEU A 14 7.20 7.00 -5.80
CA LEU A 14 7.71 7.59 -7.03
C LEU A 14 7.29 6.81 -8.28
N LEU A 15 7.44 5.48 -8.27
CA LEU A 15 7.07 4.64 -9.42
C LEU A 15 5.56 4.69 -9.68
N THR A 16 4.76 4.59 -8.63
CA THR A 16 3.30 4.72 -8.73
C THR A 16 2.91 6.12 -9.21
N SER A 17 3.60 7.18 -8.75
CA SER A 17 3.37 8.55 -9.23
C SER A 17 3.65 8.69 -10.73
N ILE A 18 4.77 8.14 -11.22
CA ILE A 18 5.11 8.16 -12.65
C ILE A 18 4.05 7.41 -13.47
N LEU A 19 3.61 6.24 -12.99
CA LEU A 19 2.55 5.48 -13.63
C LEU A 19 1.22 6.26 -13.67
N LEU A 20 0.84 6.91 -12.57
CA LEU A 20 -0.37 7.72 -12.50
C LEU A 20 -0.32 8.93 -13.45
N LEU A 21 0.84 9.60 -13.54
CA LEU A 21 1.06 10.67 -14.51
C LEU A 21 0.87 10.17 -15.95
N ALA A 22 1.48 9.02 -16.30
CA ALA A 22 1.33 8.42 -17.61
C ALA A 22 -0.12 8.02 -17.91
N LEU A 23 -0.82 7.40 -16.96
CA LEU A 23 -2.22 7.00 -17.12
C LEU A 23 -3.15 8.21 -17.26
N GLY A 24 -2.94 9.26 -16.48
CA GLY A 24 -3.74 10.49 -16.57
C GLY A 24 -3.56 11.17 -17.92
N TRP A 25 -2.31 11.23 -18.42
CA TRP A 25 -2.00 11.76 -19.74
C TRP A 25 -2.61 10.93 -20.87
N LEU A 26 -2.47 9.60 -20.82
CA LEU A 26 -3.04 8.69 -21.80
C LEU A 26 -4.57 8.74 -21.80
N ALA A 27 -5.21 8.79 -20.63
CA ALA A 27 -6.65 8.91 -20.51
C ALA A 27 -7.17 10.19 -21.19
N ALA A 28 -6.47 11.32 -21.01
CA ALA A 28 -6.84 12.59 -21.61
C ALA A 28 -6.81 12.57 -23.15
N GLY A 29 -5.90 11.80 -23.76
CA GLY A 29 -5.77 11.66 -25.22
C GLY A 29 -6.57 10.53 -25.86
N SER A 30 -7.32 9.73 -25.08
CA SER A 30 -7.94 8.48 -25.55
C SER A 30 -9.41 8.62 -25.98
N SER A 31 -9.83 7.73 -26.88
CA SER A 31 -11.24 7.58 -27.30
C SER A 31 -12.14 7.15 -26.12
N PRO A 32 -13.47 7.41 -26.16
CA PRO A 32 -14.36 7.23 -25.01
C PRO A 32 -14.28 5.87 -24.26
N PRO A 33 -14.31 4.69 -24.92
CA PRO A 33 -14.28 3.42 -24.19
C PRO A 33 -12.92 3.15 -23.52
N MET A 34 -11.82 3.52 -24.19
CA MET A 34 -10.47 3.40 -23.64
C MET A 34 -10.24 4.40 -22.50
N ARG A 35 -10.72 5.64 -22.66
CA ARG A 35 -10.62 6.71 -21.68
C ARG A 35 -11.32 6.35 -20.37
N ALA A 36 -12.51 5.77 -20.41
CA ALA A 36 -13.20 5.30 -19.20
C ALA A 36 -12.39 4.23 -18.45
N THR A 37 -11.80 3.29 -19.19
CA THR A 37 -10.94 2.24 -18.62
C THR A 37 -9.67 2.82 -17.97
N LEU A 38 -8.99 3.73 -18.67
CA LEU A 38 -7.78 4.38 -18.17
C LEU A 38 -8.07 5.28 -16.97
N TYR A 39 -9.21 5.99 -16.95
CA TYR A 39 -9.63 6.76 -15.78
C TYR A 39 -9.94 5.86 -14.60
N GLY A 40 -10.67 4.75 -14.80
CA GLY A 40 -10.91 3.77 -13.75
C GLY A 40 -9.60 3.26 -13.16
N LEU A 41 -8.63 2.89 -14.01
CA LEU A 41 -7.31 2.44 -13.55
C LEU A 41 -6.54 3.56 -12.82
N HIS A 42 -6.57 4.78 -13.33
CA HIS A 42 -5.92 5.95 -12.72
C HIS A 42 -6.47 6.23 -11.32
N VAL A 43 -7.80 6.30 -11.16
CA VAL A 43 -8.44 6.56 -9.87
C VAL A 43 -8.15 5.42 -8.89
N SER A 44 -8.22 4.16 -9.35
CA SER A 44 -7.92 2.98 -8.54
C SER A 44 -6.49 3.00 -7.99
N LEU A 45 -5.50 3.22 -8.86
CA LEU A 45 -4.10 3.33 -8.46
C LEU A 45 -3.85 4.60 -7.63
N GLY A 46 -4.63 5.66 -7.83
CA GLY A 46 -4.60 6.89 -7.04
C GLY A 46 -5.00 6.66 -5.59
N VAL A 47 -6.01 5.83 -5.34
CA VAL A 47 -6.41 5.39 -4.00
C VAL A 47 -5.31 4.56 -3.33
N LEU A 48 -4.60 3.70 -4.07
CA LEU A 48 -3.44 2.98 -3.51
C LEU A 48 -2.29 3.93 -3.21
N ALA A 49 -2.04 4.89 -4.10
CA ALA A 49 -1.01 5.89 -3.91
C ALA A 49 -1.30 6.78 -2.69
N SER A 50 -2.57 7.08 -2.39
CA SER A 50 -2.93 7.85 -1.19
C SER A 50 -2.66 7.07 0.10
N ALA A 51 -2.98 5.77 0.14
CA ALA A 51 -2.63 4.90 1.25
C ALA A 51 -1.10 4.78 1.42
N ALA A 52 -0.37 4.63 0.30
CA ALA A 52 1.10 4.60 0.30
C ALA A 52 1.69 5.95 0.75
N LEU A 53 1.08 7.07 0.41
CA LEU A 53 1.46 8.42 0.83
C LEU A 53 1.28 8.60 2.34
N LEU A 54 0.14 8.18 2.91
CA LEU A 54 -0.09 8.21 4.36
C LEU A 54 0.95 7.35 5.08
N ALA A 55 1.19 6.14 4.60
CA ALA A 55 2.24 5.27 5.13
C ALA A 55 3.62 5.94 5.02
N ALA A 56 3.92 6.60 3.91
CA ALA A 56 5.17 7.32 3.71
C ALA A 56 5.32 8.48 4.72
N ILE A 57 4.27 9.27 4.95
CA ILE A 57 4.26 10.38 5.92
C ILE A 57 4.50 9.86 7.34
N VAL A 58 3.74 8.86 7.78
CA VAL A 58 3.89 8.23 9.11
C VAL A 58 5.31 7.69 9.28
N LEU A 59 5.82 6.97 8.28
CA LEU A 59 7.18 6.44 8.30
C LEU A 59 8.22 7.56 8.36
N ARG A 60 7.98 8.70 7.72
CA ARG A 60 8.90 9.84 7.73
C ARG A 60 8.95 10.54 9.08
N ILE A 61 7.83 10.59 9.80
CA ILE A 61 7.75 11.13 11.17
C ILE A 61 8.45 10.19 12.16
N VAL A 62 8.18 8.89 12.08
CA VAL A 62 8.75 7.87 12.98
C VAL A 62 10.22 7.57 12.67
N ALA A 63 10.62 7.77 11.41
CA ALA A 63 11.94 7.47 10.89
C ALA A 63 12.35 8.51 9.84
N PRO A 64 12.87 9.68 10.25
CA PRO A 64 13.28 10.71 9.30
C PRO A 64 14.33 10.17 8.31
N PRO A 65 14.28 10.63 7.04
CA PRO A 65 15.23 10.19 6.03
C PRO A 65 16.64 10.61 6.43
N PRO A 66 17.66 9.82 6.07
CA PRO A 66 19.04 10.19 6.34
C PRO A 66 19.37 11.55 5.69
N PRO A 67 20.22 12.37 6.33
CA PRO A 67 20.65 13.63 5.76
C PRO A 67 21.40 13.39 4.44
N TYR A 68 21.37 14.40 3.58
CA TYR A 68 22.18 14.38 2.36
C TYR A 68 23.68 14.37 2.69
N PRO A 69 24.54 13.75 1.87
CA PRO A 69 25.96 13.67 2.13
C PRO A 69 26.59 15.06 2.34
N ALA A 70 27.41 15.21 3.39
CA ALA A 70 27.98 16.51 3.77
C ALA A 70 28.91 17.11 2.69
N HIS A 71 29.57 16.26 1.90
CA HIS A 71 30.44 16.66 0.80
C HIS A 71 29.68 17.24 -0.40
N TRP A 72 28.34 17.18 -0.41
CA TRP A 72 27.56 17.80 -1.48
C TRP A 72 27.49 19.32 -1.35
N PRO A 73 27.58 20.04 -2.49
CA PRO A 73 27.38 21.49 -2.48
C PRO A 73 25.98 21.83 -1.95
N ARG A 74 25.85 22.97 -1.28
CA ARG A 74 24.62 23.39 -0.57
C ARG A 74 23.41 23.45 -1.51
N TRP A 75 23.58 23.98 -2.72
CA TRP A 75 22.50 24.08 -3.72
C TRP A 75 21.93 22.71 -4.10
N ARG A 76 22.78 21.68 -4.24
CA ARG A 76 22.34 20.32 -4.60
C ARG A 76 21.53 19.68 -3.48
N ARG A 77 21.92 19.91 -2.22
CA ARG A 77 21.16 19.48 -1.04
C ARG A 77 19.83 20.23 -0.93
N ALA A 78 19.82 21.53 -1.23
CA ALA A 78 18.62 22.36 -1.25
C ALA A 78 17.63 21.86 -2.32
N ILE A 79 18.07 21.60 -3.56
CA ILE A 79 17.22 21.03 -4.62
C ILE A 79 16.68 19.67 -4.19
N GLY A 80 17.50 18.80 -3.61
CA GLY A 80 17.05 17.50 -3.10
C GLY A 80 15.93 17.64 -2.05
N GLY A 81 16.12 18.52 -1.07
CA GLY A 81 15.14 18.77 -0.01
C GLY A 81 13.86 19.44 -0.52
N LEU A 82 13.99 20.48 -1.35
CA LEU A 82 12.86 21.21 -1.92
C LEU A 82 12.03 20.32 -2.85
N SER A 83 12.67 19.58 -3.76
CA SER A 83 11.98 18.64 -4.65
C SER A 83 11.23 17.56 -3.86
N GLU A 84 11.82 17.03 -2.80
CA GLU A 84 11.14 16.05 -1.95
C GLU A 84 9.93 16.66 -1.24
N LEU A 85 10.06 17.87 -0.69
CA LEU A 85 8.93 18.60 -0.10
C LEU A 85 7.81 18.82 -1.13
N LEU A 86 8.15 19.31 -2.32
CA LEU A 86 7.20 19.56 -3.40
C LEU A 86 6.51 18.28 -3.88
N ILE A 87 7.20 17.13 -3.92
CA ILE A 87 6.58 15.82 -4.20
C ILE A 87 5.48 15.52 -3.18
N TYR A 88 5.75 15.67 -1.88
CA TYR A 88 4.73 15.41 -0.86
C TYR A 88 3.56 16.39 -0.94
N LEU A 89 3.84 17.69 -1.08
CA LEU A 89 2.78 18.70 -1.21
C LEU A 89 1.93 18.48 -2.45
N ALA A 90 2.54 18.17 -3.60
CA ALA A 90 1.84 17.88 -4.83
C ALA A 90 0.99 16.61 -4.70
N LEU A 91 1.49 15.55 -4.08
CA LEU A 91 0.72 14.31 -3.86
C LEU A 91 -0.46 14.52 -2.92
N ILE A 92 -0.29 15.26 -1.83
CA ILE A 92 -1.40 15.64 -0.93
C ILE A 92 -2.45 16.45 -1.72
N GLY A 93 -2.00 17.44 -2.49
CA GLY A 93 -2.86 18.25 -3.34
C GLY A 93 -3.59 17.42 -4.40
N LEU A 94 -2.93 16.47 -5.05
CA LEU A 94 -3.53 15.59 -6.07
C LEU A 94 -4.61 14.69 -5.46
N VAL A 95 -4.36 14.12 -4.28
CA VAL A 95 -5.37 13.32 -3.57
C VAL A 95 -6.56 14.19 -3.18
N ALA A 96 -6.32 15.39 -2.62
CA ALA A 96 -7.37 16.31 -2.19
C ALA A 96 -8.21 16.80 -3.38
N THR A 97 -7.55 17.30 -4.44
CA THR A 97 -8.23 17.80 -5.65
C THR A 97 -8.97 16.69 -6.37
N GLY A 98 -8.42 15.47 -6.46
CA GLY A 98 -9.10 14.33 -7.08
C GLY A 98 -10.35 13.88 -6.30
N ALA A 99 -10.27 13.85 -4.98
CA ALA A 99 -11.42 13.49 -4.12
C ALA A 99 -12.51 14.57 -4.17
N LEU A 100 -12.14 15.85 -4.08
CA LEU A 100 -13.10 16.96 -4.19
C LEU A 100 -13.71 17.01 -5.59
N TRP A 101 -12.91 16.79 -6.64
CA TRP A 101 -13.42 16.74 -8.00
C TRP A 101 -14.46 15.64 -8.18
N ALA A 102 -14.21 14.44 -7.63
CA ALA A 102 -15.19 13.36 -7.62
C ALA A 102 -16.50 13.75 -6.91
N ALA A 103 -16.41 14.53 -5.83
CA ALA A 103 -17.57 14.97 -5.06
C ALA A 103 -18.41 16.04 -5.78
N TYR A 104 -17.78 16.98 -6.49
CA TYR A 104 -18.50 18.07 -7.18
C TYR A 104 -18.90 17.74 -8.62
N SER A 105 -18.17 16.86 -9.32
CA SER A 105 -18.46 16.54 -10.72
C SER A 105 -19.66 15.64 -10.95
N GLY A 106 -20.16 14.96 -9.90
CA GLY A 106 -21.18 13.91 -10.04
C GLY A 106 -20.73 12.75 -10.94
N ALA A 107 -19.42 12.60 -11.18
CA ALA A 107 -18.90 11.59 -12.09
C ALA A 107 -19.08 10.19 -11.50
N ALA A 108 -19.62 9.26 -12.31
CA ALA A 108 -19.67 7.84 -11.99
C ALA A 108 -18.26 7.22 -12.09
N LEU A 109 -17.47 7.39 -11.04
CA LEU A 109 -16.11 6.87 -10.97
C LEU A 109 -16.09 5.42 -10.54
N HIS A 110 -15.10 4.69 -11.06
CA HIS A 110 -14.87 3.31 -10.68
C HIS A 110 -13.52 3.15 -9.99
N VAL A 111 -13.53 2.54 -8.81
CA VAL A 111 -12.35 2.14 -8.04
C VAL A 111 -12.29 0.63 -8.03
N PHE A 112 -11.28 0.06 -8.67
CA PHE A 112 -11.13 -1.37 -8.94
C PHE A 112 -12.38 -1.97 -9.62
N GLY A 113 -12.97 -1.17 -10.51
CA GLY A 113 -14.20 -1.42 -11.25
C GLY A 113 -15.49 -1.39 -10.43
N ALA A 114 -15.40 -1.15 -9.11
CA ALA A 114 -16.57 -0.85 -8.31
C ALA A 114 -16.97 0.62 -8.44
N PRO A 115 -18.27 0.94 -8.65
CA PRO A 115 -18.72 2.32 -8.69
C PRO A 115 -18.55 2.96 -7.31
N LEU A 116 -17.94 4.14 -7.27
CA LEU A 116 -18.00 5.01 -6.10
C LEU A 116 -19.40 5.63 -5.99
N PRO A 117 -19.88 5.95 -4.78
CA PRO A 117 -21.10 6.72 -4.61
C PRO A 117 -21.02 8.00 -5.41
N VAL A 118 -22.02 8.24 -6.25
CA VAL A 118 -22.16 9.53 -6.94
C VAL A 118 -22.64 10.53 -5.89
N SER A 119 -21.99 11.67 -5.87
CA SER A 119 -22.35 12.76 -4.99
C SER A 119 -23.43 13.62 -5.64
N ASP A 120 -24.50 13.90 -4.91
CA ASP A 120 -25.58 14.79 -5.32
C ASP A 120 -25.29 16.26 -4.92
N LEU A 121 -24.05 16.56 -4.52
CA LEU A 121 -23.64 17.92 -4.22
C LEU A 121 -23.81 18.78 -5.49
N ALA A 122 -24.41 19.96 -5.31
CA ALA A 122 -24.40 20.97 -6.36
C ALA A 122 -22.94 21.29 -6.73
N ASP A 123 -22.70 21.61 -8.00
CA ASP A 123 -21.42 22.12 -8.50
C ASP A 123 -21.49 23.65 -8.62
N PRO A 124 -21.40 24.40 -7.49
CA PRO A 124 -21.48 25.84 -7.52
C PRO A 124 -20.25 26.43 -8.23
N PRO A 125 -20.32 27.70 -8.64
CA PRO A 125 -19.12 28.44 -9.05
C PRO A 125 -18.05 28.44 -7.95
N LEU A 126 -16.79 28.39 -8.32
CA LEU A 126 -15.66 28.30 -7.40
C LEU A 126 -15.67 29.39 -6.33
N ALA A 127 -16.02 30.63 -6.69
CA ALA A 127 -16.10 31.73 -5.73
C ALA A 127 -17.15 31.50 -4.64
N GLN A 128 -18.24 30.80 -4.96
CA GLN A 128 -19.26 30.45 -3.98
C GLN A 128 -18.79 29.27 -3.10
N ALA A 129 -18.13 28.26 -3.68
CA ALA A 129 -17.58 27.14 -2.92
C ALA A 129 -16.51 27.56 -1.91
N LEU A 130 -15.73 28.59 -2.23
CA LEU A 130 -14.68 29.14 -1.37
C LEU A 130 -15.21 30.06 -0.25
N GLY A 131 -16.50 30.42 -0.27
CA GLY A 131 -17.10 31.30 0.72
C GLY A 131 -16.35 32.63 0.84
N PRO A 132 -15.85 33.01 2.04
CA PRO A 132 -15.10 34.26 2.24
C PRO A 132 -13.84 34.41 1.38
N LEU A 133 -13.25 33.31 0.90
CA LEU A 133 -12.08 33.35 0.02
C LEU A 133 -12.44 33.52 -1.46
N GLY A 134 -13.74 33.57 -1.80
CA GLY A 134 -14.23 33.68 -3.17
C GLY A 134 -13.81 34.95 -3.90
N ASP A 135 -13.52 36.03 -3.16
CA ASP A 135 -13.06 37.29 -3.77
C ASP A 135 -11.68 37.15 -4.42
N ILE A 136 -10.83 36.26 -3.89
CA ILE A 136 -9.54 35.91 -4.52
C ILE A 136 -9.81 35.21 -5.86
N ALA A 137 -10.74 34.27 -5.91
CA ALA A 137 -11.08 33.57 -7.16
C ALA A 137 -11.68 34.52 -8.21
N ARG A 138 -12.51 35.49 -7.80
CA ARG A 138 -13.02 36.54 -8.68
C ARG A 138 -11.91 37.44 -9.21
N ALA A 139 -10.92 37.77 -8.37
CA ALA A 139 -9.78 38.60 -8.77
C ALA A 139 -8.90 37.93 -9.85
N PHE A 140 -8.91 36.60 -9.96
CA PHE A 140 -8.22 35.83 -10.99
C PHE A 140 -9.14 35.39 -12.15
N ASP A 141 -10.34 35.94 -12.25
CA ASP A 141 -11.35 35.62 -13.28
C ASP A 141 -11.73 34.12 -13.35
N VAL A 142 -11.53 33.40 -12.24
CA VAL A 142 -11.92 31.99 -12.08
C VAL A 142 -13.10 31.83 -11.13
N GLY A 143 -13.68 32.93 -10.64
CA GLY A 143 -14.76 32.88 -9.66
C GLY A 143 -16.07 32.29 -10.21
N ALA A 144 -16.31 32.44 -11.52
CA ALA A 144 -17.49 31.94 -12.21
C ALA A 144 -17.33 30.51 -12.76
N THR A 145 -16.12 29.94 -12.72
CA THR A 145 -15.90 28.58 -13.23
C THR A 145 -16.57 27.55 -12.31
N PRO A 146 -17.15 26.47 -12.85
CA PRO A 146 -17.65 25.36 -12.04
C PRO A 146 -16.54 24.86 -11.11
N THR A 147 -16.90 24.55 -9.86
CA THR A 147 -15.93 24.09 -8.86
C THR A 147 -15.22 22.82 -9.33
N SER A 148 -15.95 21.91 -9.98
CA SER A 148 -15.36 20.71 -10.59
C SER A 148 -14.31 21.05 -11.67
N ASP A 149 -14.58 21.97 -12.58
CA ASP A 149 -13.62 22.37 -13.62
C ASP A 149 -12.35 23.00 -13.04
N ALA A 150 -12.51 23.86 -12.03
CA ALA A 150 -11.40 24.47 -11.31
C ALA A 150 -10.53 23.42 -10.59
N LEU A 151 -11.16 22.45 -9.93
CA LEU A 151 -10.47 21.34 -9.26
C LEU A 151 -9.73 20.45 -10.26
N LEU A 152 -10.32 20.17 -11.43
CA LEU A 152 -9.66 19.40 -12.48
C LEU A 152 -8.45 20.16 -13.05
N ALA A 153 -8.56 21.47 -13.27
CA ALA A 153 -7.45 22.31 -13.69
C ALA A 153 -6.33 22.31 -12.64
N GLY A 154 -6.68 22.48 -11.35
CA GLY A 154 -5.74 22.38 -10.24
C GLY A 154 -5.04 21.02 -10.18
N HIS A 155 -5.78 19.93 -10.36
CA HIS A 155 -5.23 18.57 -10.42
C HIS A 155 -4.20 18.42 -11.54
N ARG A 156 -4.46 18.99 -12.72
CA ARG A 156 -3.51 18.99 -13.85
C ARG A 156 -2.24 19.79 -13.53
N TRP A 157 -2.38 21.00 -12.99
CA TRP A 157 -1.23 21.83 -12.60
C TRP A 157 -0.35 21.16 -11.53
N LEU A 158 -0.98 20.54 -10.53
CA LEU A 158 -0.28 19.77 -9.51
C LEU A 158 0.44 18.55 -10.10
N SER A 159 -0.10 17.95 -11.17
CA SER A 159 0.55 16.84 -11.87
C SER A 159 1.83 17.27 -12.59
N PHE A 160 1.84 18.47 -13.21
CA PHE A 160 3.05 19.07 -13.78
C PHE A 160 4.09 19.42 -12.70
N LEU A 161 3.65 20.00 -11.58
CA LEU A 161 4.51 20.28 -10.43
C LEU A 161 5.16 18.98 -9.90
N LEU A 162 4.37 17.92 -9.77
CA LEU A 162 4.85 16.60 -9.34
C LEU A 162 5.89 16.07 -10.33
N ALA A 163 5.63 16.11 -11.64
CA ALA A 163 6.56 15.66 -12.67
C ALA A 163 7.89 16.43 -12.60
N ALA A 164 7.84 17.77 -12.53
CA ALA A 164 9.02 18.62 -12.42
C ALA A 164 9.81 18.33 -11.13
N ALA A 165 9.12 18.15 -10.00
CA ALA A 165 9.74 17.82 -8.73
C ALA A 165 10.40 16.43 -8.74
N ILE A 166 9.77 15.42 -9.36
CA ILE A 166 10.37 14.09 -9.56
C ILE A 166 11.65 14.19 -10.39
N ILE A 167 11.62 14.90 -11.52
CA ILE A 167 12.79 15.09 -12.38
C ILE A 167 13.92 15.78 -11.60
N ALA A 168 13.62 16.87 -10.90
CA ALA A 168 14.61 17.59 -10.09
C ALA A 168 15.19 16.71 -8.97
N HIS A 169 14.35 15.88 -8.33
CA HIS A 169 14.77 14.96 -7.28
C HIS A 169 15.74 13.89 -7.79
N LEU A 170 15.45 13.33 -8.96
CA LEU A 170 16.31 12.33 -9.63
C LEU A 170 17.60 12.97 -10.14
N ALA A 171 17.53 14.15 -10.77
CA ALA A 171 18.69 14.89 -11.28
C ALA A 171 19.66 15.32 -10.17
N ALA A 172 19.14 15.69 -9.00
CA ALA A 172 19.98 15.96 -7.82
C ALA A 172 20.71 14.69 -7.32
N GLY A 173 20.36 13.50 -7.81
CA GLY A 173 20.91 12.22 -7.36
C GLY A 173 20.46 11.87 -5.94
N ALA A 174 19.37 12.47 -5.45
CA ALA A 174 18.89 12.35 -4.07
C ALA A 174 18.80 10.90 -3.55
N PRO A 175 18.47 9.86 -4.36
CA PRO A 175 18.48 8.46 -3.92
C PRO A 175 19.84 7.95 -3.41
N SER A 176 20.95 8.60 -3.80
CA SER A 176 22.31 8.23 -3.39
C SER A 176 22.59 8.44 -1.90
N ARG A 177 21.81 9.29 -1.20
CA ARG A 177 21.90 9.45 0.27
C ARG A 177 21.70 8.12 1.01
N PHE A 178 20.82 7.27 0.46
CA PHE A 178 20.55 5.94 1.01
C PHE A 178 21.66 4.92 0.68
N ARG A 179 22.48 5.17 -0.35
CA ARG A 179 23.64 4.34 -0.70
C ARG A 179 24.82 4.66 0.23
N ALA A 180 25.06 5.93 0.50
CA ALA A 180 26.08 6.39 1.46
C ALA A 180 25.82 5.86 2.87
N GLN A 181 24.57 5.93 3.35
CA GLN A 181 24.21 5.36 4.65
C GLN A 181 24.38 3.84 4.68
N ARG A 182 24.11 3.13 3.57
CA ARG A 182 24.33 1.68 3.49
C ARG A 182 25.81 1.34 3.62
N ALA A 183 26.70 2.10 2.99
CA ALA A 183 28.15 1.94 3.09
C ALA A 183 28.64 2.19 4.53
N ALA A 184 28.15 3.25 5.17
CA ALA A 184 28.46 3.54 6.57
C ALA A 184 27.92 2.46 7.54
N LEU A 185 26.69 1.99 7.33
CA LEU A 185 26.10 0.90 8.10
C LEU A 185 26.83 -0.43 7.89
N SER A 186 27.28 -0.73 6.67
CA SER A 186 28.08 -1.93 6.41
C SER A 186 29.45 -1.84 7.06
N ALA A 187 30.11 -0.68 7.03
CA ALA A 187 31.36 -0.45 7.75
C ALA A 187 31.17 -0.59 9.27
N ALA A 188 30.07 -0.06 9.83
CA ALA A 188 29.73 -0.21 11.24
C ALA A 188 29.24 -1.63 11.63
N LEU A 189 28.78 -2.43 10.66
CA LEU A 189 28.40 -3.83 10.87
C LEU A 189 29.61 -4.79 10.86
N VAL A 190 30.80 -4.29 10.51
CA VAL A 190 32.07 -5.04 10.58
C VAL A 190 32.64 -5.06 12.01
N VAL A 191 31.98 -4.44 12.99
CA VAL A 191 32.40 -4.52 14.40
C VAL A 191 32.33 -5.96 14.89
N THR A 192 33.50 -6.46 15.26
CA THR A 192 33.85 -7.81 15.67
C THR A 192 33.37 -8.09 17.09
N ASP A 193 32.19 -8.65 17.24
CA ASP A 193 31.76 -9.36 18.44
C ASP A 193 31.05 -10.66 18.05
N ALA A 194 31.20 -11.69 18.88
CA ALA A 194 30.51 -12.95 18.68
C ALA A 194 28.98 -12.73 18.67
N PRO A 195 28.22 -13.38 17.75
CA PRO A 195 26.79 -13.17 17.65
C PRO A 195 26.06 -13.51 18.95
N ALA A 196 24.98 -12.78 19.25
CA ALA A 196 24.19 -13.01 20.45
C ALA A 196 23.69 -14.47 20.54
N PRO A 197 23.59 -15.06 21.74
CA PRO A 197 23.11 -16.43 21.92
C PRO A 197 21.75 -16.66 21.24
N GLY A 198 21.69 -17.63 20.31
CA GLY A 198 20.47 -17.96 19.56
C GLY A 198 20.18 -17.07 18.34
N ALA A 199 20.99 -16.05 18.06
CA ALA A 199 20.80 -15.14 16.92
C ALA A 199 20.99 -15.83 15.56
N THR A 200 21.96 -16.75 15.46
CA THR A 200 22.23 -17.53 14.23
C THR A 200 21.05 -18.44 13.87
N GLY A 201 20.49 -19.13 14.86
CA GLY A 201 19.30 -19.96 14.70
C GLY A 201 18.07 -19.14 14.26
N LEU A 202 17.81 -18.01 14.91
CA LEU A 202 16.72 -17.11 14.50
C LEU A 202 16.93 -16.58 13.07
N ALA A 203 18.14 -16.15 12.74
CA ALA A 203 18.47 -15.65 11.41
C ALA A 203 18.24 -16.71 10.32
N SER A 204 18.59 -17.97 10.59
CA SER A 204 18.32 -19.07 9.65
C SER A 204 16.82 -19.24 9.40
N HIS A 205 16.01 -19.32 10.46
CA HIS A 205 14.54 -19.42 10.35
C HIS A 205 13.94 -18.21 9.64
N MET A 206 14.40 -16.99 9.93
CA MET A 206 13.94 -15.77 9.24
C MET A 206 14.24 -15.79 7.74
N ARG A 207 15.35 -16.41 7.30
CA ARG A 207 15.64 -16.59 5.87
C ARG A 207 14.75 -17.64 5.25
N LEU A 208 14.68 -18.82 5.85
CA LEU A 208 13.94 -19.96 5.32
C LEU A 208 12.45 -19.64 5.23
N LEU A 209 11.83 -19.28 6.36
CA LEU A 209 10.40 -19.00 6.44
C LEU A 209 10.05 -17.71 5.68
N GLY A 210 10.93 -16.70 5.70
CA GLY A 210 10.73 -15.48 4.92
C GLY A 210 10.71 -15.72 3.41
N TRP A 211 11.60 -16.57 2.89
CA TRP A 211 11.59 -16.94 1.46
C TRP A 211 10.43 -17.84 1.09
N ALA A 212 10.12 -18.84 1.93
CA ALA A 212 8.97 -19.71 1.72
C ALA A 212 7.67 -18.89 1.69
N GLN A 213 7.43 -18.04 2.69
CA GLN A 213 6.28 -17.14 2.74
C GLN A 213 6.24 -16.20 1.52
N PHE A 214 7.38 -15.60 1.15
CA PHE A 214 7.44 -14.69 0.00
C PHE A 214 6.99 -15.36 -1.30
N TRP A 215 7.53 -16.54 -1.62
CA TRP A 215 7.20 -17.24 -2.86
C TRP A 215 5.76 -17.76 -2.89
N ILE A 216 5.26 -18.24 -1.75
CA ILE A 216 3.86 -18.67 -1.64
C ILE A 216 2.93 -17.45 -1.81
N GLN A 217 3.18 -16.36 -1.09
CA GLN A 217 2.32 -15.18 -1.13
C GLN A 217 2.38 -14.44 -2.46
N ILE A 218 3.54 -14.37 -3.15
CA ILE A 218 3.61 -13.74 -4.47
C ILE A 218 2.84 -14.56 -5.52
N ALA A 219 2.90 -15.90 -5.48
CA ALA A 219 2.13 -16.75 -6.38
C ALA A 219 0.62 -16.57 -6.16
N ILE A 220 0.18 -16.56 -4.90
CA ILE A 220 -1.22 -16.31 -4.54
C ILE A 220 -1.65 -14.90 -4.93
N ALA A 221 -0.80 -13.88 -4.74
CA ALA A 221 -1.10 -12.51 -5.13
C ALA A 221 -1.27 -12.39 -6.65
N LEU A 222 -0.39 -13.00 -7.45
CA LEU A 222 -0.52 -12.99 -8.90
C LEU A 222 -1.82 -13.67 -9.37
N ALA A 223 -2.11 -14.87 -8.85
CA ALA A 223 -3.34 -15.59 -9.17
C ALA A 223 -4.59 -14.78 -8.75
N SER A 224 -4.58 -14.20 -7.55
CA SER A 224 -5.68 -13.39 -7.03
C SER A 224 -5.88 -12.11 -7.83
N GLY A 225 -4.81 -11.44 -8.23
CA GLY A 225 -4.87 -10.24 -9.07
C GLY A 225 -5.52 -10.52 -10.42
N VAL A 226 -5.16 -11.63 -11.06
CA VAL A 226 -5.78 -12.06 -12.32
C VAL A 226 -7.27 -12.38 -12.14
N LEU A 227 -7.61 -13.16 -11.11
CA LEU A 227 -9.01 -13.52 -10.85
C LEU A 227 -9.86 -12.31 -10.46
N LEU A 228 -9.32 -11.36 -9.69
CA LEU A 228 -9.99 -10.09 -9.41
C LEU A 228 -10.18 -9.27 -10.68
N GLN A 229 -9.16 -9.17 -11.54
CA GLN A 229 -9.28 -8.46 -12.82
C GLN A 229 -10.39 -9.05 -13.70
N PHE A 230 -10.49 -10.38 -13.80
CA PHE A 230 -11.57 -11.05 -14.52
C PHE A 230 -12.93 -10.84 -13.85
N SER A 231 -13.00 -10.97 -12.52
CA SER A 231 -14.24 -10.76 -11.75
C SER A 231 -14.76 -9.33 -11.86
N THR A 232 -13.86 -8.36 -11.98
CA THR A 232 -14.16 -6.95 -12.18
C THR A 232 -14.59 -6.69 -13.62
N SER A 233 -13.79 -7.10 -14.61
CA SER A 233 -14.09 -6.88 -16.04
C SER A 233 -15.38 -7.60 -16.46
N GLY A 234 -15.62 -8.80 -15.93
CA GLY A 234 -16.81 -9.60 -16.23
C GLY A 234 -18.12 -8.96 -15.77
N ARG A 235 -18.10 -8.08 -14.76
CA ARG A 235 -19.30 -7.36 -14.31
C ARG A 235 -19.81 -6.34 -15.32
N ALA A 236 -18.97 -5.86 -16.23
CA ALA A 236 -19.41 -5.00 -17.34
C ALA A 236 -20.36 -5.73 -18.30
N PHE A 237 -20.23 -7.06 -18.41
CA PHE A 237 -21.05 -7.91 -19.27
C PHE A 237 -22.15 -8.65 -18.53
N SER A 238 -21.99 -8.87 -17.21
CA SER A 238 -22.99 -9.50 -16.34
C SER A 238 -23.16 -8.71 -15.05
N PRO A 239 -23.91 -7.58 -15.09
CA PRO A 239 -24.12 -6.73 -13.92
C PRO A 239 -24.85 -7.47 -12.80
N SER A 240 -24.55 -7.16 -11.55
CA SER A 240 -25.39 -7.51 -10.38
C SER A 240 -25.60 -6.30 -9.51
N VAL A 241 -26.64 -6.35 -8.69
CA VAL A 241 -26.79 -5.43 -7.55
C VAL A 241 -25.52 -5.55 -6.69
N SER A 242 -24.77 -4.47 -6.56
CA SER A 242 -23.52 -4.45 -5.81
C SER A 242 -23.58 -3.41 -4.70
N GLY A 243 -23.33 -3.83 -3.46
CA GLY A 243 -23.27 -2.94 -2.30
C GLY A 243 -21.96 -3.08 -1.55
N PHE A 244 -21.74 -2.20 -0.56
CA PHE A 244 -20.54 -2.21 0.30
C PHE A 244 -20.35 -3.55 1.06
N GLY A 245 -21.41 -4.37 1.14
CA GLY A 245 -21.40 -5.72 1.70
C GLY A 245 -21.02 -6.84 0.72
N ASP A 246 -20.64 -6.54 -0.52
CA ASP A 246 -20.26 -7.59 -1.48
C ASP A 246 -18.89 -8.18 -1.17
N ALA A 247 -18.76 -9.49 -1.34
CA ALA A 247 -17.51 -10.23 -1.09
C ALA A 247 -16.29 -9.75 -1.90
N ILE A 248 -16.50 -9.05 -3.03
CA ILE A 248 -15.41 -8.52 -3.86
C ILE A 248 -14.65 -7.37 -3.18
N TYR A 249 -15.33 -6.56 -2.36
CA TYR A 249 -14.65 -5.47 -1.65
C TYR A 249 -13.75 -6.02 -0.55
N TRP A 250 -14.25 -7.02 0.18
CA TRP A 250 -13.47 -7.72 1.20
C TRP A 250 -12.25 -8.43 0.61
N SER A 251 -12.39 -9.13 -0.52
CA SER A 251 -11.22 -9.71 -1.20
C SER A 251 -10.25 -8.65 -1.68
N PHE A 252 -10.74 -7.50 -2.16
CA PHE A 252 -9.88 -6.40 -2.57
C PHE A 252 -9.04 -5.87 -1.39
N TYR A 253 -9.64 -5.56 -0.24
CA TYR A 253 -8.90 -5.10 0.94
C TYR A 253 -7.90 -6.15 1.44
N ALA A 254 -8.29 -7.42 1.48
CA ALA A 254 -7.40 -8.52 1.84
C ALA A 254 -6.24 -8.69 0.85
N PHE A 255 -6.48 -8.47 -0.44
CA PHE A 255 -5.46 -8.52 -1.49
C PHE A 255 -4.41 -7.41 -1.30
N LEU A 256 -4.83 -6.18 -0.98
CA LEU A 256 -3.90 -5.10 -0.66
C LEU A 256 -3.03 -5.42 0.55
N LEU A 257 -3.63 -5.97 1.61
CA LEU A 257 -2.88 -6.44 2.77
C LEU A 257 -1.91 -7.57 2.37
N LEU A 258 -2.27 -8.46 1.44
CA LEU A 258 -1.39 -9.52 0.97
C LEU A 258 -0.16 -8.96 0.24
N CYS A 259 -0.32 -7.90 -0.56
CA CYS A 259 0.81 -7.21 -1.18
C CYS A 259 1.77 -6.65 -0.12
N VAL A 260 1.23 -6.04 0.95
CA VAL A 260 2.04 -5.55 2.07
C VAL A 260 2.71 -6.71 2.82
N ALA A 261 1.98 -7.79 3.10
CA ALA A 261 2.50 -8.98 3.77
C ALA A 261 3.63 -9.64 2.97
N THR A 262 3.52 -9.68 1.64
CA THR A 262 4.55 -10.21 0.74
C THR A 262 5.83 -9.36 0.82
N ALA A 263 5.70 -8.03 0.82
CA ALA A 263 6.83 -7.13 1.02
C ALA A 263 7.48 -7.31 2.40
N LEU A 264 6.68 -7.58 3.43
CA LEU A 264 7.16 -7.87 4.77
C LEU A 264 7.92 -9.21 4.85
N ALA A 265 7.45 -10.25 4.16
CA ALA A 265 8.15 -11.54 4.04
C ALA A 265 9.55 -11.36 3.48
N TYR A 266 9.68 -10.55 2.43
CA TYR A 266 10.98 -10.15 1.88
C TYR A 266 11.83 -9.41 2.92
N CYS A 267 11.22 -8.52 3.72
CA CYS A 267 11.93 -7.83 4.80
C CYS A 267 12.46 -8.78 5.87
N TYR A 268 11.77 -9.88 6.21
CA TYR A 268 12.28 -10.92 7.11
C TYR A 268 13.60 -11.53 6.60
N THR A 269 13.67 -11.88 5.30
CA THR A 269 14.89 -12.44 4.71
C THR A 269 16.07 -11.48 4.80
N ARG A 270 15.82 -10.18 4.62
CA ARG A 270 16.85 -9.14 4.70
C ARG A 270 17.24 -8.83 6.14
N ALA A 271 16.30 -8.97 7.07
CA ALA A 271 16.51 -8.78 8.51
C ALA A 271 17.43 -9.85 9.10
N ALA A 272 17.33 -11.09 8.63
CA ALA A 272 18.15 -12.20 9.12
C ALA A 272 19.66 -11.93 9.15
N ARG A 273 20.20 -11.32 8.10
CA ARG A 273 21.64 -10.98 8.03
C ARG A 273 22.07 -10.02 9.14
N ARG A 274 21.16 -9.16 9.62
CA ARG A 274 21.46 -8.19 10.69
C ARG A 274 21.37 -8.83 12.06
N VAL A 275 20.41 -9.75 12.24
CA VAL A 275 20.30 -10.56 13.46
C VAL A 275 21.56 -11.38 13.66
N ALA A 276 22.07 -12.01 12.59
CA ALA A 276 23.29 -12.80 12.65
C ALA A 276 24.58 -11.98 12.87
N ALA A 277 24.59 -10.70 12.49
CA ALA A 277 25.80 -9.87 12.48
C ALA A 277 25.91 -8.89 13.66
N ARG A 278 24.93 -8.83 14.58
CA ARG A 278 24.92 -7.86 15.69
C ARG A 278 24.68 -8.55 17.02
N ALA A 279 25.68 -8.50 17.91
CA ALA A 279 25.59 -9.00 19.29
C ALA A 279 24.61 -8.18 20.16
N ASP A 280 24.40 -6.91 19.82
CA ASP A 280 23.51 -5.97 20.53
C ASP A 280 22.09 -5.90 19.94
N TYR A 281 21.74 -6.80 19.01
CA TYR A 281 20.47 -6.71 18.28
C TYR A 281 19.24 -6.76 19.19
N PHE A 282 19.33 -7.44 20.32
CA PHE A 282 18.23 -7.66 21.28
C PHE A 282 18.27 -6.73 22.51
N ASP A 283 19.19 -5.76 22.56
CA ASP A 283 19.32 -4.88 23.72
C ASP A 283 18.11 -3.96 23.91
N GLU A 284 17.73 -3.75 25.17
CA GLU A 284 16.45 -3.16 25.60
C GLU A 284 16.22 -1.72 25.11
N GLY A 285 17.29 -0.99 24.78
CA GLY A 285 17.21 0.37 24.23
C GLY A 285 16.83 0.45 22.74
N ARG A 286 16.76 -0.68 22.02
CA ARG A 286 16.44 -0.72 20.58
C ARG A 286 15.07 -1.38 20.35
N GLY A 287 13.98 -0.69 20.69
CA GLY A 287 12.57 -1.08 20.39
C GLY A 287 12.24 -1.31 18.89
N HIS A 288 13.24 -1.32 18.02
CA HIS A 288 13.13 -1.48 16.57
C HIS A 288 13.14 -2.95 16.13
N ALA A 289 13.62 -3.87 16.96
CA ALA A 289 13.76 -5.29 16.61
C ALA A 289 12.42 -6.06 16.58
N SER A 290 11.44 -5.66 17.39
CA SER A 290 10.13 -6.31 17.52
C SER A 290 9.05 -5.73 16.59
N TRP A 291 9.20 -4.48 16.13
CA TRP A 291 8.19 -3.81 15.29
C TRP A 291 7.90 -4.58 13.99
N LEU A 292 8.94 -5.15 13.36
CA LEU A 292 8.76 -5.87 12.09
C LEU A 292 7.89 -7.12 12.26
N LEU A 293 8.09 -7.85 13.37
CA LEU A 293 7.37 -9.09 13.67
C LEU A 293 5.94 -8.80 14.15
N THR A 294 5.77 -7.75 14.96
CA THR A 294 4.44 -7.28 15.40
C THR A 294 3.62 -6.73 14.24
N ALA A 295 4.23 -5.97 13.32
CA ALA A 295 3.56 -5.52 12.10
C ALA A 295 3.08 -6.69 11.25
N GLY A 296 3.88 -7.75 11.11
CA GLY A 296 3.48 -8.94 10.37
C GLY A 296 2.36 -9.74 11.01
N LEU A 297 2.37 -9.84 12.33
CA LEU A 297 1.28 -10.45 13.07
C LEU A 297 -0.01 -9.64 12.90
N ALA A 298 0.05 -8.32 13.03
CA ALA A 298 -1.11 -7.44 12.88
C ALA A 298 -1.68 -7.47 11.44
N ILE A 299 -0.83 -7.36 10.42
CA ILE A 299 -1.23 -7.41 9.01
C ILE A 299 -1.82 -8.78 8.66
N GLY A 300 -1.18 -9.87 9.12
CA GLY A 300 -1.66 -11.22 8.90
C GLY A 300 -3.03 -11.46 9.53
N LEU A 301 -3.21 -11.08 10.81
CA LEU A 301 -4.50 -11.22 11.50
C LEU A 301 -5.60 -10.39 10.87
N ALA A 302 -5.32 -9.13 10.51
CA ALA A 302 -6.27 -8.27 9.81
C ALA A 302 -6.65 -8.87 8.45
N GLY A 303 -5.66 -9.36 7.69
CA GLY A 303 -5.86 -10.02 6.41
C GLY A 303 -6.69 -11.29 6.54
N THR A 304 -6.44 -12.13 7.55
CA THR A 304 -7.24 -13.31 7.87
C THR A 304 -8.69 -12.93 8.18
N LEU A 305 -8.93 -11.95 9.05
CA LEU A 305 -10.28 -11.51 9.41
C LEU A 305 -11.05 -10.97 8.19
N ILE A 306 -10.43 -10.09 7.41
CA ILE A 306 -11.04 -9.49 6.22
C ILE A 306 -11.35 -10.56 5.17
N SER A 307 -10.41 -11.48 4.92
CA SER A 307 -10.61 -12.58 3.96
C SER A 307 -11.69 -13.55 4.42
N PHE A 308 -11.79 -13.79 5.73
CA PHE A 308 -12.82 -14.64 6.30
C PHE A 308 -14.21 -14.04 6.08
N ILE A 309 -14.39 -12.74 6.32
CA ILE A 309 -15.65 -12.05 6.06
C ILE A 309 -16.02 -12.14 4.57
N GLY A 310 -15.06 -11.87 3.67
CA GLY A 310 -15.28 -12.01 2.23
C GLY A 310 -15.64 -13.43 1.81
N LEU A 311 -14.98 -14.44 2.38
CA LEU A 311 -15.27 -15.85 2.14
C LEU A 311 -16.68 -16.22 2.60
N SER A 312 -17.07 -15.81 3.81
CA SER A 312 -18.42 -16.04 4.34
C SER A 312 -19.49 -15.43 3.45
N LEU A 313 -19.30 -14.18 3.01
CA LEU A 313 -20.24 -13.50 2.10
C LEU A 313 -20.35 -14.19 0.75
N SER A 314 -19.22 -14.65 0.19
CA SER A 314 -19.22 -15.44 -1.04
C SER A 314 -19.99 -16.75 -0.88
N ILE A 315 -19.78 -17.48 0.23
CA ILE A 315 -20.51 -18.72 0.53
C ILE A 315 -22.00 -18.44 0.68
N SER A 316 -22.38 -17.43 1.47
CA SER A 316 -23.78 -17.04 1.66
C SER A 316 -24.47 -16.66 0.35
N LEU A 317 -23.80 -15.90 -0.53
CA LEU A 317 -24.33 -15.55 -1.85
C LEU A 317 -24.56 -16.78 -2.73
N LEU A 318 -23.61 -17.73 -2.76
CA LEU A 318 -23.75 -18.94 -3.54
C LEU A 318 -24.88 -19.82 -3.00
N ILE A 319 -25.01 -19.96 -1.68
CA ILE A 319 -26.12 -20.69 -1.04
C ILE A 319 -27.46 -20.03 -1.36
N ALA A 320 -27.55 -18.71 -1.27
CA ALA A 320 -28.78 -17.99 -1.57
C ALA A 320 -29.22 -18.25 -3.03
N LYS A 321 -28.26 -18.23 -3.97
CA LYS A 321 -28.52 -18.51 -5.37
C LYS A 321 -28.93 -19.97 -5.60
N THR A 322 -28.24 -20.95 -5.01
CA THR A 322 -28.61 -22.37 -5.15
C THR A 322 -29.99 -22.67 -4.57
N VAL A 323 -30.31 -22.15 -3.39
CA VAL A 323 -31.62 -22.35 -2.74
C VAL A 323 -32.74 -21.68 -3.52
N SER A 324 -32.47 -20.54 -4.17
CA SER A 324 -33.45 -19.84 -5.01
C SER A 324 -33.74 -20.51 -6.36
N GLN A 325 -33.05 -21.62 -6.66
CA GLN A 325 -33.19 -22.39 -7.90
C GLN A 325 -33.66 -23.83 -7.63
N PRO A 326 -34.96 -24.05 -7.33
CA PRO A 326 -35.51 -25.39 -7.19
C PRO A 326 -35.32 -26.23 -8.47
N PRO A 327 -35.01 -27.54 -8.36
CA PRO A 327 -34.89 -28.41 -9.51
C PRO A 327 -36.18 -28.43 -10.36
N GLY A 328 -36.04 -28.44 -11.69
CA GLY A 328 -37.16 -28.61 -12.62
C GLY A 328 -37.93 -27.33 -12.99
N ILE A 329 -37.51 -26.15 -12.53
CA ILE A 329 -38.10 -24.86 -12.91
C ILE A 329 -37.14 -24.10 -13.84
N ALA A 330 -37.67 -23.55 -14.94
CA ALA A 330 -36.90 -22.70 -15.84
C ALA A 330 -36.47 -21.39 -15.16
N ILE A 331 -35.20 -21.00 -15.31
CA ILE A 331 -34.68 -19.76 -14.73
C ILE A 331 -35.14 -18.57 -15.58
N THR A 332 -36.06 -17.79 -15.04
CA THR A 332 -36.61 -16.59 -15.72
C THR A 332 -35.93 -15.29 -15.29
N ASP A 333 -35.19 -15.31 -14.18
CA ASP A 333 -34.47 -14.16 -13.64
C ASP A 333 -32.94 -14.42 -13.67
N PRO A 334 -32.19 -13.74 -14.56
CA PRO A 334 -30.75 -13.90 -14.67
C PRO A 334 -29.98 -13.57 -13.39
N SER A 335 -30.52 -12.74 -12.49
CA SER A 335 -29.84 -12.35 -11.24
C SER A 335 -29.69 -13.52 -10.27
N LYS A 336 -30.55 -14.53 -10.37
CA LYS A 336 -30.53 -15.75 -9.55
C LYS A 336 -29.47 -16.76 -10.01
N ILE A 337 -28.90 -16.59 -11.20
CA ILE A 337 -27.89 -17.48 -11.76
C ILE A 337 -26.56 -17.34 -11.01
N ILE A 338 -25.95 -18.47 -10.66
CA ILE A 338 -24.57 -18.51 -10.17
C ILE A 338 -23.65 -18.18 -11.35
N ARG A 339 -22.93 -17.07 -11.23
CA ARG A 339 -22.03 -16.62 -12.28
C ARG A 339 -20.63 -17.14 -11.99
N ALA A 340 -19.83 -17.36 -13.04
CA ALA A 340 -18.42 -17.73 -12.88
C ALA A 340 -17.64 -16.70 -12.02
N LEU A 341 -17.97 -15.42 -12.14
CA LEU A 341 -17.39 -14.36 -11.31
C LEU A 341 -17.66 -14.53 -9.81
N ASP A 342 -18.82 -15.07 -9.42
CA ASP A 342 -19.13 -15.31 -8.00
C ASP A 342 -18.20 -16.38 -7.41
N VAL A 343 -17.88 -17.41 -8.20
CA VAL A 343 -16.95 -18.49 -7.84
C VAL A 343 -15.49 -18.01 -7.85
N PHE A 344 -15.11 -17.15 -8.79
CA PHE A 344 -13.77 -16.54 -8.78
C PHE A 344 -13.53 -15.70 -7.52
N ILE A 345 -14.51 -14.91 -7.09
CA ILE A 345 -14.41 -14.11 -5.86
C ILE A 345 -14.32 -15.02 -4.63
N LEU A 346 -15.09 -16.11 -4.58
CA LEU A 346 -14.96 -17.13 -3.54
C LEU A 346 -13.54 -17.68 -3.47
N LEU A 347 -12.99 -18.11 -4.62
CA LEU A 347 -11.66 -18.70 -4.71
C LEU A 347 -10.57 -17.71 -4.29
N VAL A 348 -10.69 -16.44 -4.70
CA VAL A 348 -9.80 -15.36 -4.26
C VAL A 348 -9.85 -15.21 -2.75
N ASN A 349 -11.03 -15.03 -2.14
CA ASN A 349 -11.15 -14.87 -0.68
C ASN A 349 -10.56 -16.06 0.08
N PHE A 350 -10.77 -17.29 -0.40
CA PHE A 350 -10.17 -18.48 0.19
C PHE A 350 -8.63 -18.48 0.08
N ALA A 351 -8.08 -18.16 -1.10
CA ALA A 351 -6.64 -18.10 -1.30
C ALA A 351 -5.98 -16.99 -0.45
N LEU A 352 -6.63 -15.83 -0.33
CA LEU A 352 -6.19 -14.73 0.53
C LEU A 352 -6.23 -15.13 2.01
N LEU A 353 -7.29 -15.81 2.46
CA LEU A 353 -7.41 -16.33 3.82
C LEU A 353 -6.24 -17.27 4.15
N LEU A 354 -5.95 -18.22 3.25
CA LEU A 354 -4.84 -19.15 3.40
C LEU A 354 -3.49 -18.42 3.45
N ALA A 355 -3.25 -17.48 2.55
CA ALA A 355 -2.00 -16.74 2.47
C ALA A 355 -1.72 -15.92 3.74
N HIS A 356 -2.75 -15.27 4.28
CA HIS A 356 -2.68 -14.50 5.53
C HIS A 356 -2.55 -15.38 6.76
N PHE A 357 -3.26 -16.51 6.80
CA PHE A 357 -3.13 -17.49 7.88
C PHE A 357 -1.70 -18.05 7.97
N VAL A 358 -1.12 -18.47 6.85
CA VAL A 358 0.28 -18.93 6.78
C VAL A 358 1.24 -17.82 7.20
N GLY A 359 1.03 -16.59 6.69
CA GLY A 359 1.86 -15.44 7.06
C GLY A 359 1.80 -15.10 8.55
N THR A 360 0.63 -15.20 9.17
CA THR A 360 0.43 -15.03 10.61
C THR A 360 1.18 -16.09 11.41
N GLY A 361 1.09 -17.36 10.99
CA GLY A 361 1.83 -18.46 11.62
C GLY A 361 3.34 -18.25 11.57
N VAL A 362 3.88 -17.83 10.42
CA VAL A 362 5.30 -17.49 10.28
C VAL A 362 5.68 -16.31 11.18
N ALA A 363 4.89 -15.24 11.20
CA ALA A 363 5.16 -14.08 12.04
C ALA A 363 5.17 -14.44 13.54
N ALA A 364 4.19 -15.23 13.99
CA ALA A 364 4.11 -15.71 15.37
C ALA A 364 5.30 -16.60 15.75
N TRP A 365 5.69 -17.54 14.88
CA TRP A 365 6.85 -18.40 15.09
C TRP A 365 8.13 -17.59 15.24
N LEU A 366 8.36 -16.63 14.34
CA LEU A 366 9.53 -15.75 14.38
C LEU A 366 9.51 -14.83 15.61
N ALA A 367 8.34 -14.33 16.03
CA ALA A 367 8.18 -13.53 17.24
C ALA A 367 8.52 -14.33 18.52
N ALA A 368 8.05 -15.58 18.62
CA ALA A 368 8.41 -16.47 19.72
C ALA A 368 9.91 -16.82 19.71
N GLY A 369 10.49 -17.03 18.53
CA GLY A 369 11.94 -17.23 18.36
C GLY A 369 12.76 -16.01 18.82
N ALA A 370 12.34 -14.80 18.44
CA ALA A 370 12.97 -13.55 18.85
C ALA A 370 12.91 -13.33 20.36
N SER A 371 11.76 -13.63 20.98
CA SER A 371 11.57 -13.51 22.44
C SER A 371 12.51 -14.46 23.20
N ARG A 372 12.66 -15.71 22.73
CA ARG A 372 13.59 -16.69 23.30
C ARG A 372 15.05 -16.26 23.15
N ALA A 373 15.45 -15.74 21.98
CA ALA A 373 16.80 -15.23 21.76
C ALA A 373 17.12 -14.04 22.68
N ARG A 374 16.16 -13.11 22.84
CA ARG A 374 16.29 -11.99 23.79
C ARG A 374 16.48 -12.48 25.22
N PHE A 375 15.64 -13.41 25.69
CA PHE A 375 15.77 -13.95 27.05
C PHE A 375 17.15 -14.57 27.30
N ARG A 376 17.65 -15.37 26.35
CA ARG A 376 19.01 -15.97 26.44
C ARG A 376 20.11 -14.90 26.47
N SER A 377 19.96 -13.84 25.68
CA SER A 377 20.94 -12.74 25.68
C SER A 377 20.97 -11.95 26.99
N ILE A 378 19.82 -11.76 27.65
CA ILE A 378 19.74 -11.12 28.97
C ILE A 378 20.35 -12.04 30.04
N ALA A 379 19.98 -13.32 30.04
CA ALA A 379 20.50 -14.30 30.99
C ALA A 379 22.04 -14.43 30.93
N ALA A 380 22.63 -14.39 29.73
CA ALA A 380 24.08 -14.45 29.54
C ALA A 380 24.83 -13.20 30.06
N ARG A 381 24.14 -12.08 30.31
CA ARG A 381 24.73 -10.83 30.81
C ARG A 381 24.56 -10.64 32.32
N LEU A 382 23.72 -11.44 32.97
CA LEU A 382 23.61 -11.43 34.42
C LEU A 382 24.91 -11.99 35.01
N PRO A 383 25.57 -11.30 35.95
CA PRO A 383 26.73 -11.85 36.63
C PRO A 383 26.30 -13.15 37.29
N LEU A 384 27.05 -14.24 37.03
CA LEU A 384 26.91 -15.46 37.82
C LEU A 384 27.13 -15.07 39.27
N ALA A 385 26.06 -15.04 40.06
CA ALA A 385 26.17 -14.93 41.50
C ALA A 385 27.12 -16.06 41.90
N LYS A 386 28.31 -15.70 42.40
CA LYS A 386 29.24 -16.66 42.98
C LYS A 386 28.45 -17.39 44.06
N SER A 387 28.11 -18.65 43.81
CA SER A 387 27.65 -19.57 44.84
C SER A 387 28.82 -19.72 45.81
N ALA A 388 28.71 -19.04 46.95
CA ALA A 388 29.55 -19.25 48.11
C ALA A 388 29.21 -20.59 48.77
#